data_AF-H3CS07-F1
#
_entry.id   AF-H3CS07-F1
#
_cell.length_a   1.000
_cell.length_b   1.000
_cell.length_c   1.000
_cell.angle_alpha   90.00
_cell.angle_beta   90.00
_cell.angle_gamma   90.00
#
_symmetry.space_group_name_H-M   'P 1'
#
loop_
_entity.id
_entity.type
_entity.pdbx_description
1 polymer ?
#
loop_
_entity_poly.entity_id
_entity_poly.type
_entity_poly.pdbx_seq_one_letter_code
_entity_poly.pdbx_strand_id
1 'polypeptide(L)'
;WTLLTVLFFLSKRARCYGTLLVVSLFMKKSRNLLLTAGTSLVVFRNIHNTSANLSLLLKSMICNLKAKKAAIVAPLAKYKEMLKWVGNMLTLLPDLVVVKVDSHLSISTRLESQEFEAKLSEAEQELNKTVVSLQSVTYAVSSVTEKLFPAISFFVLMAFIVLHVKKFHNDMKYKNKFIGGRFEEFEEKRRAEGKAHVLPLTPEEKKLYPVLSIRPTFGDRKAMLKFSIPVMFHLLIWVVFVTVDVLSYWFVVVITTKLSELEPFNVHLLANFKNIVTLMGQQIQNNVQEEDFSFSVTLFERECLPTPELLLHTSVVPLAVILAILVIMVLVVSKVAQLRLLVCEQFFPIAAEARVEYLHARILKKRLKK
;
A
#
# COMPACT_ATOMS: atom_id res chain seq x y z
N TRP A 1 1.08 5.78 -33.04
CA TRP A 1 2.52 6.07 -32.86
C TRP A 1 3.13 6.71 -34.11
N THR A 2 2.97 6.12 -35.29
CA THR A 2 3.43 6.65 -36.59
C THR A 2 2.93 8.07 -36.92
N LEU A 3 1.67 8.40 -36.61
CA LEU A 3 1.09 9.74 -36.80
C LEU A 3 1.72 10.80 -35.86
N LEU A 4 2.06 10.39 -34.63
CA LEU A 4 2.68 11.26 -33.63
C LEU A 4 4.13 11.59 -34.01
N THR A 5 4.87 10.60 -34.50
CA THR A 5 6.25 10.77 -35.00
C THR A 5 6.30 11.63 -36.26
N VAL A 6 5.32 11.50 -37.16
CA VAL A 6 5.19 12.34 -38.36
C VAL A 6 4.85 13.80 -38.02
N LEU A 7 3.95 14.03 -37.05
CA LEU A 7 3.63 15.37 -36.52
C LEU A 7 4.84 16.05 -35.84
N PHE A 8 5.64 15.28 -35.10
CA PHE A 8 6.92 15.76 -34.55
C PHE A 8 7.95 16.05 -35.64
N PHE A 9 7.90 15.38 -36.79
CA PHE A 9 8.82 15.66 -37.88
C PHE A 9 8.46 16.96 -38.62
N LEU A 10 7.16 17.22 -38.82
CA LEU A 10 6.67 18.28 -39.72
C LEU A 10 6.56 19.68 -39.09
N SER A 11 6.31 19.80 -37.79
CA SER A 11 6.05 21.10 -37.15
C SER A 11 7.13 21.51 -36.14
N LYS A 12 7.80 22.64 -36.41
CA LYS A 12 8.75 23.28 -35.47
C LYS A 12 8.10 23.57 -34.11
N ARG A 13 6.81 23.97 -34.12
CA ARG A 13 6.05 24.23 -32.90
C ARG A 13 5.76 22.94 -32.14
N ALA A 14 5.33 21.87 -32.82
CA ALA A 14 5.08 20.58 -32.17
C ALA A 14 6.35 20.03 -31.48
N ARG A 15 7.50 20.08 -32.15
CA ARG A 15 8.81 19.72 -31.55
C ARG A 15 9.14 20.52 -30.31
N CYS A 16 8.91 21.83 -30.34
CA CYS A 16 9.12 22.70 -29.19
C CYS A 16 8.22 22.30 -28.02
N TYR A 17 6.92 22.14 -28.25
CA TYR A 17 5.97 21.73 -27.20
C TYR A 17 6.30 20.35 -26.63
N GLY A 18 6.65 19.37 -27.46
CA GLY A 18 7.05 18.03 -26.98
C GLY A 18 8.35 18.05 -26.18
N THR A 19 9.37 18.78 -26.65
CA THR A 19 10.64 18.91 -25.90
C THR A 19 10.41 19.62 -24.56
N LEU A 20 9.60 20.68 -24.56
CA LEU A 20 9.22 21.39 -23.33
C LEU A 20 8.38 20.51 -22.41
N LEU A 21 7.56 19.60 -22.94
CA LEU A 21 6.80 18.63 -22.15
C LEU A 21 7.75 17.70 -21.41
N VAL A 22 8.69 17.07 -22.13
CA VAL A 22 9.72 16.19 -21.53
C VAL A 22 10.50 16.93 -20.44
N VAL A 23 10.99 18.14 -20.70
CA VAL A 23 11.71 18.93 -19.68
C VAL A 23 10.78 19.32 -18.52
N SER A 24 9.50 19.61 -18.78
CA SER A 24 8.53 19.98 -17.75
C SER A 24 8.11 18.80 -16.86
N LEU A 25 8.31 17.56 -17.30
CA LEU A 25 8.14 16.38 -16.44
C LEU A 25 9.08 16.40 -15.24
N PHE A 26 10.20 17.12 -15.29
CA PHE A 26 11.16 17.23 -14.18
C PHE A 26 10.86 18.42 -13.22
N MET A 27 9.68 19.03 -13.32
CA MET A 27 9.28 20.16 -12.48
C MET A 27 8.76 19.72 -11.10
N LYS A 28 8.75 20.67 -10.15
CA LYS A 28 8.17 20.49 -8.80
C LYS A 28 6.72 19.96 -8.82
N LYS A 29 5.93 20.36 -9.83
CA LYS A 29 4.53 19.91 -9.95
C LYS A 29 4.46 18.41 -10.25
N SER A 30 5.27 17.95 -11.20
CA SER A 30 5.41 16.53 -11.56
C SER A 30 5.94 15.67 -10.42
N ARG A 31 6.86 16.22 -9.62
CA ARG A 31 7.31 15.56 -8.37
C ARG A 31 6.14 15.30 -7.45
N ASN A 32 5.32 16.31 -7.18
CA ASN A 32 4.17 16.16 -6.29
C ASN A 32 3.18 15.12 -6.84
N LEU A 33 2.99 15.08 -8.16
CA LEU A 33 2.15 14.06 -8.80
C LEU A 33 2.71 12.64 -8.60
N LEU A 34 4.02 12.44 -8.80
CA LEU A 34 4.69 11.15 -8.56
C LEU A 34 4.62 10.74 -7.09
N LEU A 35 4.81 11.68 -6.17
CA LEU A 35 4.69 11.44 -4.73
C LEU A 35 3.26 11.03 -4.34
N THR A 36 2.25 11.74 -4.85
CA THR A 36 0.84 11.37 -4.65
C THR A 36 0.54 10.00 -5.24
N ALA A 37 1.03 9.70 -6.44
CA ALA A 37 0.84 8.39 -7.08
C ALA A 37 1.47 7.27 -6.25
N GLY A 38 2.73 7.43 -5.81
CA GLY A 38 3.41 6.46 -4.96
C GLY A 38 2.72 6.25 -3.61
N THR A 39 2.27 7.34 -2.97
CA THR A 39 1.49 7.22 -1.72
C THR A 39 0.16 6.52 -1.95
N SER A 40 -0.58 6.87 -3.00
CA SER A 40 -1.86 6.22 -3.32
C SER A 40 -1.69 4.72 -3.57
N LEU A 41 -0.65 4.34 -4.33
CA LEU A 41 -0.33 2.95 -4.61
C LEU A 41 -0.09 2.15 -3.32
N VAL A 42 0.76 2.68 -2.44
CA VAL A 42 1.11 2.03 -1.17
C VAL A 42 -0.10 1.92 -0.26
N VAL A 43 -0.89 2.98 -0.13
CA VAL A 43 -2.10 2.99 0.70
C VAL A 43 -3.11 1.97 0.20
N PHE A 44 -3.45 1.99 -1.10
CA PHE A 44 -4.43 1.05 -1.65
C PHE A 44 -3.96 -0.40 -1.58
N ARG A 45 -2.66 -0.66 -1.81
CA ARG A 45 -2.14 -2.02 -1.67
C ARG A 45 -2.12 -2.48 -0.21
N ASN A 46 -1.76 -1.60 0.72
CA ASN A 46 -1.78 -1.93 2.15
C ASN A 46 -3.18 -2.25 2.65
N ILE A 47 -4.18 -1.48 2.23
CA ILE A 47 -5.60 -1.75 2.53
C ILE A 47 -6.00 -3.12 1.98
N HIS A 48 -5.64 -3.43 0.74
CA HIS A 48 -5.93 -4.73 0.12
C HIS A 48 -5.27 -5.88 0.87
N ASN A 49 -3.97 -5.80 1.14
CA ASN A 49 -3.21 -6.84 1.84
C ASN A 49 -3.73 -7.05 3.27
N THR A 50 -3.94 -5.96 4.02
CA THR A 50 -4.40 -6.03 5.42
C THR A 50 -5.82 -6.59 5.51
N SER A 51 -6.73 -6.15 4.63
CA SER A 51 -8.10 -6.68 4.61
C SER A 51 -8.16 -8.15 4.20
N ALA A 52 -7.32 -8.59 3.26
CA ALA A 52 -7.22 -10.00 2.88
C ALA A 52 -6.71 -10.86 4.04
N ASN A 53 -5.62 -10.45 4.68
CA ASN A 53 -5.03 -11.17 5.83
C ASN A 53 -5.98 -11.23 7.03
N LEU A 54 -6.67 -10.14 7.35
CA LEU A 54 -7.66 -10.11 8.44
C LEU A 54 -8.89 -10.96 8.12
N SER A 55 -9.38 -10.92 6.87
CA SER A 55 -10.49 -11.76 6.42
C SER A 55 -10.17 -13.23 6.55
N LEU A 56 -8.93 -13.63 6.23
CA LEU A 56 -8.47 -15.01 6.33
C LEU A 56 -8.49 -15.50 7.79
N LEU A 57 -8.01 -14.70 8.74
CA LEU A 57 -8.08 -15.01 10.17
C LEU A 57 -9.53 -15.17 10.66
N LEU A 58 -10.42 -14.26 10.28
CA LEU A 58 -11.82 -14.32 10.71
C LEU A 58 -12.55 -15.53 10.12
N LYS A 59 -12.30 -15.87 8.85
CA LYS A 59 -12.83 -17.09 8.23
C LYS A 59 -12.32 -18.35 8.92
N SER A 60 -11.03 -18.37 9.27
CA SER A 60 -10.41 -19.43 10.05
C SER A 60 -11.07 -19.62 11.43
N MET A 61 -11.35 -18.52 12.14
CA MET A 61 -12.07 -18.57 13.42
C MET A 61 -13.51 -19.07 13.27
N ILE A 62 -14.25 -18.58 12.26
CA ILE A 62 -15.62 -19.04 11.98
C ILE A 62 -15.62 -20.54 11.63
N CYS A 63 -14.68 -21.00 10.80
CA CYS A 63 -14.49 -22.42 10.49
C CYS A 63 -14.28 -23.23 11.76
N ASN A 64 -13.37 -22.79 12.64
CA ASN A 64 -13.07 -23.50 13.87
C ASN A 64 -14.30 -23.56 14.80
N LEU A 65 -15.05 -22.47 14.95
CA LEU A 65 -16.27 -22.46 15.77
C LEU A 65 -17.35 -23.42 15.24
N LYS A 66 -17.54 -23.48 13.91
CA LYS A 66 -18.44 -24.47 13.27
C LYS A 66 -17.96 -25.90 13.54
N ALA A 67 -16.67 -26.15 13.39
CA ALA A 67 -16.11 -27.48 13.62
C ALA A 67 -16.17 -27.90 15.10
N LYS A 68 -15.90 -26.98 16.05
CA LYS A 68 -16.02 -27.26 17.49
C LYS A 68 -17.44 -27.55 17.92
N LYS A 69 -18.42 -26.83 17.37
CA LYS A 69 -19.83 -27.17 17.58
C LYS A 69 -20.09 -28.64 17.20
N ALA A 70 -19.67 -29.07 16.02
CA ALA A 70 -19.83 -30.46 15.56
C ALA A 70 -19.08 -31.45 16.47
N ALA A 71 -17.86 -31.10 16.89
CA ALA A 71 -17.04 -31.94 17.75
C ALA A 71 -17.61 -32.09 19.17
N ILE A 72 -18.31 -31.10 19.73
CA ILE A 72 -18.93 -31.17 21.08
C ILE A 72 -20.15 -32.12 21.12
N VAL A 73 -20.81 -32.36 19.98
CA VAL A 73 -21.96 -33.28 19.90
C VAL A 73 -21.55 -34.72 20.23
N ALA A 74 -20.37 -35.16 19.82
CA ALA A 74 -19.91 -36.54 20.01
C ALA A 74 -19.61 -36.90 21.49
N PRO A 75 -18.86 -36.09 22.27
CA PRO A 75 -18.70 -36.30 23.71
C PRO A 75 -20.02 -36.28 24.48
N LEU A 76 -20.94 -35.38 24.12
CA LEU A 76 -22.28 -35.34 24.76
C LEU A 76 -23.07 -36.62 24.48
N ALA A 77 -22.95 -37.19 23.29
CA ALA A 77 -23.56 -38.48 22.96
C ALA A 77 -22.95 -39.62 23.81
N LYS A 78 -21.62 -39.70 23.92
CA LYS A 78 -20.94 -40.69 24.80
C LYS A 78 -21.33 -40.53 26.27
N TYR A 79 -21.44 -39.31 26.77
CA TYR A 79 -21.87 -39.05 28.15
C TYR A 79 -23.33 -39.49 28.38
N LYS A 80 -24.20 -39.29 27.39
CA LYS A 80 -25.58 -39.79 27.43
C LYS A 80 -25.63 -41.31 27.41
N GLU A 81 -24.79 -41.98 26.64
CA GLU A 81 -24.65 -43.44 26.63
C GLU A 81 -24.17 -43.96 27.99
N MET A 82 -23.15 -43.31 28.58
CA MET A 82 -22.65 -43.63 29.91
C MET A 82 -23.77 -43.50 30.98
N LEU A 83 -24.53 -42.40 30.98
CA LEU A 83 -25.64 -42.22 31.93
C LEU A 83 -26.78 -43.22 31.71
N LYS A 84 -27.08 -43.59 30.47
CA LYS A 84 -28.03 -44.67 30.16
C LYS A 84 -27.53 -46.02 30.65
N TRP A 85 -26.24 -46.31 30.46
CA TRP A 85 -25.61 -47.55 30.91
C TRP A 85 -25.64 -47.66 32.44
N VAL A 86 -25.28 -46.58 33.16
CA VAL A 86 -25.39 -46.51 34.63
C VAL A 86 -26.85 -46.71 35.09
N GLY A 87 -27.80 -46.06 34.42
CA GLY A 87 -29.23 -46.22 34.72
C GLY A 87 -29.72 -47.67 34.53
N ASN A 88 -29.32 -48.32 33.44
CA ASN A 88 -29.66 -49.73 33.16
C ASN A 88 -28.99 -50.71 34.14
N MET A 89 -27.80 -50.38 34.65
CA MET A 89 -27.12 -51.22 35.63
C MET A 89 -27.80 -51.15 37.01
N LEU A 90 -28.32 -49.98 37.38
CA LEU A 90 -29.06 -49.79 38.64
C LEU A 90 -30.42 -50.52 38.64
N THR A 91 -31.06 -50.70 37.49
CA THR A 91 -32.32 -51.46 37.37
C THR A 91 -32.12 -52.99 37.42
N LEU A 92 -30.86 -53.47 37.32
CA LEU A 92 -30.48 -54.88 37.40
C LEU A 92 -30.20 -55.38 38.83
N LEU A 93 -30.32 -54.53 39.87
CA LEU A 93 -30.16 -54.90 41.28
C LEU A 93 -31.53 -55.04 41.97
N PRO A 94 -32.11 -56.24 42.12
CA PRO A 94 -33.51 -56.35 42.53
C PRO A 94 -33.79 -56.27 44.04
N ASP A 95 -32.82 -56.49 44.94
CA ASP A 95 -33.17 -56.89 46.33
C ASP A 95 -32.51 -56.14 47.49
N LEU A 96 -31.94 -54.93 47.29
CA LEU A 96 -31.57 -54.09 48.44
C LEU A 96 -32.31 -52.76 48.45
N VAL A 97 -33.36 -52.75 49.27
CA VAL A 97 -34.09 -51.60 49.81
C VAL A 97 -35.24 -51.06 48.94
N VAL A 98 -36.39 -50.99 49.59
CA VAL A 98 -37.73 -50.60 49.14
C VAL A 98 -37.76 -49.19 48.51
N VAL A 99 -37.34 -49.05 47.26
CA VAL A 99 -37.73 -47.93 46.39
C VAL A 99 -37.88 -48.48 44.97
N LYS A 100 -39.12 -48.48 44.47
CA LYS A 100 -39.43 -48.84 43.08
C LYS A 100 -38.88 -47.72 42.17
N VAL A 101 -37.70 -47.90 41.59
CA VAL A 101 -37.08 -46.90 40.71
C VAL A 101 -37.60 -47.10 39.28
N ASP A 102 -38.77 -46.56 38.97
CA ASP A 102 -39.19 -46.32 37.58
C ASP A 102 -38.34 -45.19 37.00
N SER A 103 -37.24 -45.52 36.32
CA SER A 103 -36.29 -44.53 35.79
C SER A 103 -36.30 -44.52 34.27
N HIS A 104 -37.36 -43.96 33.68
CA HIS A 104 -37.32 -43.48 32.30
C HIS A 104 -36.48 -42.18 32.26
N LEU A 105 -35.15 -42.32 32.27
CA LEU A 105 -34.21 -41.18 32.30
C LEU A 105 -34.20 -40.45 30.94
N SER A 106 -35.07 -39.45 30.78
CA SER A 106 -35.14 -38.59 29.59
C SER A 106 -34.15 -37.41 29.69
N ILE A 107 -32.88 -37.68 29.36
CA ILE A 107 -31.86 -36.61 29.29
C ILE A 107 -32.08 -35.80 28.00
N SER A 108 -32.66 -34.60 28.14
CA SER A 108 -32.69 -33.58 27.10
C SER A 108 -31.54 -32.59 27.27
N THR A 109 -30.58 -32.61 26.36
CA THR A 109 -29.52 -31.59 26.29
C THR A 109 -30.01 -30.46 25.38
N ARG A 110 -30.32 -29.28 25.95
CA ARG A 110 -30.55 -28.07 25.16
C ARG A 110 -29.20 -27.49 24.73
N LEU A 111 -28.75 -27.89 23.55
CA LEU A 111 -27.72 -27.15 22.83
C LEU A 111 -28.46 -26.16 21.93
N GLU A 112 -28.28 -24.86 22.12
CA GLU A 112 -28.92 -23.76 21.38
C GLU A 112 -28.36 -23.66 19.94
N SER A 113 -28.43 -24.79 19.23
CA SER A 113 -27.52 -25.13 18.14
C SER A 113 -27.87 -24.42 16.83
N GLN A 114 -29.15 -24.17 16.60
CA GLN A 114 -29.66 -23.53 15.38
C GLN A 114 -29.43 -22.01 15.40
N GLU A 115 -29.62 -21.36 16.55
CA GLU A 115 -29.38 -19.92 16.70
C GLU A 115 -27.89 -19.58 16.58
N PHE A 116 -27.00 -20.37 17.20
CA PHE A 116 -25.56 -20.20 17.07
C PHE A 116 -25.06 -20.39 15.63
N GLU A 117 -25.60 -21.36 14.88
CA GLU A 117 -25.27 -21.56 13.46
C GLU A 117 -25.75 -20.39 12.59
N ALA A 118 -26.97 -19.92 12.82
CA ALA A 118 -27.51 -18.76 12.13
C ALA A 118 -26.61 -17.53 12.37
N LYS A 119 -26.15 -17.32 13.62
CA LYS A 119 -25.23 -16.22 13.98
C LYS A 119 -23.86 -16.34 13.33
N LEU A 120 -23.28 -17.53 13.24
CA LEU A 120 -22.01 -17.75 12.55
C LEU A 120 -22.13 -17.54 11.04
N SER A 121 -23.24 -17.97 10.43
CA SER A 121 -23.50 -17.74 9.01
C SER A 121 -23.76 -16.25 8.71
N GLU A 122 -24.49 -15.56 9.58
CA GLU A 122 -24.70 -14.10 9.50
C GLU A 122 -23.37 -13.34 9.58
N ALA A 123 -22.50 -13.71 10.53
CA ALA A 123 -21.18 -13.10 10.69
C ALA A 123 -20.27 -13.32 9.47
N GLU A 124 -20.29 -14.53 8.88
CA GLU A 124 -19.53 -14.83 7.67
C GLU A 124 -20.02 -14.03 6.46
N GLN A 125 -21.34 -13.89 6.32
CA GLN A 125 -21.94 -13.10 5.24
C GLN A 125 -21.61 -11.62 5.37
N GLU A 126 -21.72 -11.05 6.57
CA GLU A 126 -21.42 -9.64 6.82
C GLU A 126 -19.92 -9.35 6.65
N LEU A 127 -19.05 -10.28 7.04
CA LEU A 127 -17.61 -10.21 6.77
C LEU A 127 -17.33 -10.17 5.27
N ASN A 128 -17.87 -11.11 4.50
CA ASN A 128 -17.66 -11.18 3.06
C ASN A 128 -18.16 -9.89 2.38
N LYS A 129 -19.33 -9.39 2.78
CA LYS A 129 -19.89 -8.12 2.28
C LYS A 129 -18.98 -6.93 2.59
N THR A 130 -18.48 -6.83 3.82
CA THR A 130 -17.59 -5.75 4.25
C THR A 130 -16.27 -5.75 3.46
N VAL A 131 -15.65 -6.92 3.31
CA VAL A 131 -14.39 -7.08 2.57
C VAL A 131 -14.57 -6.75 1.08
N VAL A 132 -15.62 -7.28 0.45
CA VAL A 132 -15.93 -7.00 -0.96
C VAL A 132 -16.26 -5.51 -1.17
N SER A 133 -17.00 -4.89 -0.26
CA SER A 133 -17.26 -3.45 -0.29
C SER A 133 -15.97 -2.63 -0.20
N LEU A 134 -15.10 -2.95 0.76
CA LEU A 134 -13.82 -2.26 0.95
C LEU A 134 -12.90 -2.40 -0.27
N GLN A 135 -12.80 -3.61 -0.83
CA GLN A 135 -12.00 -3.89 -2.02
C GLN A 135 -12.57 -3.21 -3.27
N SER A 136 -13.90 -3.19 -3.44
CA SER A 136 -14.53 -2.56 -4.60
C SER A 136 -14.38 -1.03 -4.57
N VAL A 137 -14.53 -0.41 -3.40
CA VAL A 137 -14.23 1.02 -3.20
C VAL A 137 -12.76 1.31 -3.51
N THR A 138 -11.85 0.50 -2.98
CA THR A 138 -10.40 0.65 -3.23
C THR A 138 -10.07 0.57 -4.72
N TYR A 139 -10.64 -0.42 -5.42
CA TYR A 139 -10.44 -0.60 -6.85
C TYR A 139 -11.04 0.56 -7.67
N ALA A 140 -12.24 1.02 -7.31
CA ALA A 140 -12.90 2.14 -7.98
C ALA A 140 -12.05 3.41 -7.85
N VAL A 141 -11.55 3.71 -6.65
CA VAL A 141 -10.71 4.88 -6.40
C VAL A 141 -9.35 4.74 -7.11
N SER A 142 -8.73 3.56 -7.11
CA SER A 142 -7.49 3.31 -7.86
C SER A 142 -7.70 3.55 -9.36
N SER A 143 -8.76 2.97 -9.94
CA SER A 143 -9.10 3.10 -11.37
C SER A 143 -9.35 4.56 -11.78
N VAL A 144 -10.07 5.32 -10.96
CA VAL A 144 -10.27 6.76 -11.18
C VAL A 144 -8.94 7.51 -11.11
N THR A 145 -8.12 7.21 -10.10
CA THR A 145 -6.80 7.84 -9.92
C THR A 145 -5.87 7.53 -11.08
N GLU A 146 -5.88 6.31 -11.60
CA GLU A 146 -5.04 5.87 -12.73
C GLU A 146 -5.45 6.51 -14.06
N LYS A 147 -6.75 6.80 -14.27
CA LYS A 147 -7.25 7.30 -15.57
C LYS A 147 -7.43 8.81 -15.62
N LEU A 148 -8.10 9.40 -14.63
CA LEU A 148 -8.43 10.83 -14.63
C LEU A 148 -7.24 11.70 -14.24
N PHE A 149 -6.43 11.26 -13.27
CA PHE A 149 -5.35 12.07 -12.75
C PHE A 149 -4.24 12.35 -13.78
N PRO A 150 -3.78 11.37 -14.60
CA PRO A 150 -2.81 11.64 -15.65
C PRO A 150 -3.37 12.55 -16.74
N ALA A 151 -4.65 12.40 -17.09
CA ALA A 151 -5.30 13.25 -18.09
C ALA A 151 -5.34 14.72 -17.64
N ILE A 152 -5.84 14.98 -16.42
CA ILE A 152 -5.89 16.32 -15.83
C ILE A 152 -4.47 16.90 -15.71
N SER A 153 -3.53 16.10 -15.22
CA SER A 153 -2.12 16.46 -15.10
C SER A 153 -1.52 16.89 -16.46
N PHE A 154 -1.80 16.13 -17.52
CA PHE A 154 -1.34 16.44 -18.86
C PHE A 154 -1.89 17.79 -19.35
N PHE A 155 -3.19 18.05 -19.22
CA PHE A 155 -3.79 19.34 -19.61
C PHE A 155 -3.20 20.51 -18.83
N VAL A 156 -3.01 20.35 -17.51
CA VAL A 156 -2.37 21.37 -16.66
C VAL A 156 -0.93 21.64 -17.10
N LEU A 157 -0.14 20.60 -17.35
CA LEU A 157 1.24 20.74 -17.85
C LEU A 157 1.28 21.44 -19.21
N MET A 158 0.39 21.07 -20.13
CA MET A 158 0.27 21.71 -21.44
C MET A 158 -0.09 23.20 -21.31
N ALA A 159 -1.03 23.56 -20.44
CA ALA A 159 -1.35 24.95 -20.16
C ALA A 159 -0.13 25.75 -19.65
N PHE A 160 0.67 25.17 -18.75
CA PHE A 160 1.91 25.79 -18.29
C PHE A 160 2.95 25.97 -19.39
N ILE A 161 3.04 25.03 -20.33
CA ILE A 161 3.96 25.12 -21.47
C ILE A 161 3.49 26.23 -22.43
N VAL A 162 2.20 26.28 -22.77
CA VAL A 162 1.62 27.32 -23.61
C VAL A 162 1.86 28.71 -23.00
N LEU A 163 1.57 28.88 -21.71
CA LEU A 163 1.82 30.14 -21.01
C LEU A 163 3.30 30.51 -20.96
N HIS A 164 4.18 29.52 -20.81
CA HIS A 164 5.62 29.75 -20.82
C HIS A 164 6.12 30.24 -22.18
N VAL A 165 5.70 29.59 -23.27
CA VAL A 165 6.03 30.00 -24.64
C VAL A 165 5.47 31.38 -24.94
N LYS A 166 4.22 31.67 -24.55
CA LYS A 166 3.60 32.99 -24.72
C LYS A 166 4.39 34.08 -24.00
N LYS A 167 4.77 33.85 -22.74
CA LYS A 167 5.60 34.80 -21.97
C LYS A 167 7.01 34.95 -22.53
N PHE A 168 7.59 33.88 -23.07
CA PHE A 168 8.91 33.94 -23.71
C PHE A 168 8.91 34.92 -24.90
N HIS A 169 7.85 34.91 -25.72
CA HIS A 169 7.71 35.81 -26.86
C HIS A 169 7.39 37.25 -26.45
N ASN A 170 6.44 37.42 -25.53
CA ASN A 170 5.84 38.74 -25.31
C ASN A 170 6.48 39.54 -24.15
N ASP A 171 7.22 38.89 -23.26
CA ASP A 171 7.80 39.54 -22.08
C ASP A 171 9.32 39.41 -22.06
N MET A 172 9.99 40.50 -22.48
CA MET A 172 11.46 40.60 -22.50
C MET A 172 12.10 40.54 -21.12
N LYS A 173 11.35 40.77 -20.03
CA LYS A 173 11.83 40.65 -18.64
C LYS A 173 11.65 39.23 -18.09
N TYR A 174 10.70 38.47 -18.61
CA TYR A 174 10.34 37.14 -18.11
C TYR A 174 11.56 36.19 -18.09
N LYS A 175 12.09 35.90 -16.89
CA LYS A 175 13.25 34.99 -16.69
C LYS A 175 14.48 35.33 -17.54
N ASN A 176 14.58 36.55 -18.07
CA ASN A 176 15.69 37.01 -18.88
C ASN A 176 16.81 37.55 -17.98
N LYS A 177 17.62 36.64 -17.45
CA LYS A 177 18.71 36.97 -16.51
C LYS A 177 19.97 36.14 -16.71
N PHE A 178 19.92 35.12 -17.54
CA PHE A 178 21.02 34.18 -17.70
C PHE A 178 21.91 34.66 -18.85
N ILE A 179 23.22 34.55 -18.66
CA ILE A 179 24.21 34.79 -19.72
C ILE A 179 24.47 33.41 -20.35
N GLY A 180 24.13 33.26 -21.63
CA GLY A 180 24.33 32.03 -22.41
C GLY A 180 25.08 32.28 -23.70
N GLY A 181 25.32 31.23 -24.50
CA GLY A 181 26.16 31.31 -25.70
C GLY A 181 25.74 32.41 -26.70
N ARG A 182 24.44 32.57 -26.96
CA ARG A 182 23.95 33.66 -27.84
C ARG A 182 24.25 35.07 -27.31
N PHE A 183 24.34 35.25 -25.99
CA PHE A 183 24.74 36.53 -25.41
C PHE A 183 26.23 36.79 -25.64
N GLU A 184 27.05 35.76 -25.52
CA GLU A 184 28.50 35.83 -25.76
C GLU A 184 28.79 36.11 -27.24
N GLU A 185 28.10 35.44 -28.17
CA GLU A 185 28.18 35.71 -29.62
C GLU A 185 27.77 37.14 -29.97
N PHE A 186 26.67 37.63 -29.38
CA PHE A 186 26.21 39.01 -29.58
C PHE A 186 27.22 40.03 -29.06
N GLU A 187 27.83 39.75 -27.91
CA GLU A 187 28.85 40.60 -27.29
C GLU A 187 30.13 40.64 -28.13
N GLU A 188 30.57 39.50 -28.64
CA GLU A 188 31.76 39.39 -29.50
C GLU A 188 31.58 40.22 -30.77
N LYS A 189 30.40 40.13 -31.41
CA LYS A 189 30.06 40.96 -32.57
C LYS A 189 30.08 42.46 -32.24
N ARG A 190 29.49 42.87 -31.10
CA ARG A 190 29.51 44.26 -30.64
C ARG A 190 30.94 44.77 -30.39
N ARG A 191 31.77 43.93 -29.77
CA ARG A 191 33.17 44.24 -29.47
C ARG A 191 33.99 44.40 -30.76
N ALA A 192 33.80 43.52 -31.73
CA ALA A 192 34.44 43.62 -33.05
C ALA A 192 34.04 44.91 -33.79
N GLU A 193 32.80 45.37 -33.60
CA GLU A 193 32.31 46.65 -34.15
C GLU A 193 32.70 47.89 -33.31
N GLY A 194 33.54 47.75 -32.28
CA GLY A 194 34.00 48.86 -31.44
C GLY A 194 32.92 49.48 -30.53
N LYS A 195 31.80 48.79 -30.30
CA LYS A 195 30.68 49.29 -29.48
C LYS A 195 30.86 48.94 -28.00
N ALA A 196 30.10 49.61 -27.14
CA ALA A 196 30.11 49.36 -25.71
C ALA A 196 29.80 47.88 -25.39
N HIS A 197 30.58 47.30 -24.47
CA HIS A 197 30.52 45.89 -24.08
C HIS A 197 30.18 45.73 -22.60
N VAL A 198 29.56 44.61 -22.24
CA VAL A 198 29.18 44.24 -20.86
C VAL A 198 30.17 43.26 -20.21
N LEU A 199 30.77 42.31 -20.95
CA LEU A 199 31.71 41.33 -20.43
C LEU A 199 33.14 41.90 -20.31
N PRO A 200 33.88 41.67 -19.19
CA PRO A 200 33.58 40.75 -18.09
C PRO A 200 32.61 41.32 -17.04
N LEU A 201 31.83 40.42 -16.41
CA LEU A 201 30.92 40.79 -15.32
C LEU A 201 31.68 40.98 -14.00
N THR A 202 31.30 42.01 -13.26
CA THR A 202 31.76 42.24 -11.87
C THR A 202 31.26 41.14 -10.92
N PRO A 203 31.88 40.95 -9.74
CA PRO A 203 31.44 39.95 -8.76
C PRO A 203 29.98 40.12 -8.31
N GLU A 204 29.48 41.37 -8.24
CA GLU A 204 28.08 41.66 -7.94
C GLU A 204 27.15 41.28 -9.09
N GLU A 205 27.54 41.60 -10.33
CA GLU A 205 26.76 41.25 -11.52
C GLU A 205 26.69 39.75 -11.74
N LYS A 206 27.76 39.00 -11.46
CA LYS A 206 27.75 37.52 -11.52
C LYS A 206 26.70 36.89 -10.60
N LYS A 207 26.35 37.55 -9.49
CA LYS A 207 25.25 37.10 -8.60
C LYS A 207 23.87 37.39 -9.20
N LEU A 208 23.71 38.50 -9.92
CA LEU A 208 22.44 38.86 -10.57
C LEU A 208 22.22 38.13 -11.91
N TYR A 209 23.29 37.93 -12.66
CA TYR A 209 23.31 37.39 -14.02
C TYR A 209 24.17 36.13 -14.08
N PRO A 210 23.66 34.99 -13.57
CA PRO A 210 24.41 33.75 -13.55
C PRO A 210 24.66 33.24 -14.97
N VAL A 211 25.91 32.86 -15.24
CA VAL A 211 26.32 32.17 -16.47
C VAL A 211 25.80 30.73 -16.45
N LEU A 212 25.40 30.20 -17.60
CA LEU A 212 25.05 28.79 -17.71
C LEU A 212 26.29 27.93 -17.44
N SER A 213 26.26 27.18 -16.35
CA SER A 213 27.33 26.23 -16.00
C SER A 213 26.75 24.85 -15.74
N ILE A 214 27.47 23.82 -16.15
CA ILE A 214 27.14 22.42 -15.90
C ILE A 214 27.40 22.06 -14.43
N ARG A 215 28.44 22.66 -13.81
CA ARG A 215 28.78 22.34 -12.41
C ARG A 215 27.69 22.83 -11.45
N PRO A 216 27.34 22.04 -10.42
CA PRO A 216 26.37 22.46 -9.42
C PRO A 216 26.91 23.64 -8.60
N THR A 217 26.18 24.75 -8.61
CA THR A 217 26.47 25.91 -7.75
C THR A 217 25.92 25.70 -6.34
N PHE A 218 26.31 26.53 -5.37
CA PHE A 218 25.70 26.51 -4.02
C PHE A 218 24.18 26.75 -4.07
N GLY A 219 23.73 27.63 -4.98
CA GLY A 219 22.30 27.84 -5.24
C GLY A 219 21.61 26.58 -5.77
N ASP A 220 22.29 25.83 -6.65
CA ASP A 220 21.79 24.56 -7.18
C ASP A 220 21.65 23.52 -6.06
N ARG A 221 22.66 23.38 -5.18
CA ARG A 221 22.59 22.49 -4.02
C ARG A 221 21.42 22.84 -3.08
N LYS A 222 21.20 24.14 -2.82
CA LYS A 222 20.04 24.60 -2.03
C LYS A 222 18.71 24.26 -2.70
N ALA A 223 18.63 24.35 -4.03
CA ALA A 223 17.44 23.97 -4.78
C ALA A 223 17.20 22.45 -4.75
N MET A 224 18.26 21.65 -4.90
CA MET A 224 18.22 20.18 -4.77
C MET A 224 17.75 19.77 -3.38
N LEU A 225 18.32 20.36 -2.31
CA LEU A 225 17.91 20.08 -0.94
C LEU A 225 16.42 20.39 -0.72
N LYS A 226 15.96 21.59 -1.12
CA LYS A 226 14.53 21.95 -1.05
C LYS A 226 13.63 21.01 -1.85
N PHE A 227 14.13 20.47 -2.96
CA PHE A 227 13.40 19.51 -3.76
C PHE A 227 13.32 18.13 -3.10
N SER A 228 14.39 17.73 -2.40
CA SER A 228 14.54 16.45 -1.72
C SER A 228 13.73 16.35 -0.42
N ILE A 229 13.51 17.46 0.30
CA ILE A 229 12.80 17.44 1.59
C ILE A 229 11.45 16.69 1.50
N PRO A 230 10.53 17.02 0.58
CA PRO A 230 9.26 16.28 0.48
C PRO A 230 9.42 14.82 0.06
N VAL A 231 10.46 14.50 -0.72
CA VAL A 231 10.75 13.12 -1.15
C VAL A 231 11.12 12.27 0.05
N MET A 232 11.97 12.78 0.95
CA MET A 232 12.34 12.08 2.18
C MET A 232 11.13 11.84 3.09
N PHE A 233 10.27 12.85 3.28
CA PHE A 233 9.06 12.67 4.08
C PHE A 233 8.12 11.59 3.51
N HIS A 234 7.93 11.55 2.19
CA HIS A 234 7.09 10.52 1.57
C HIS A 234 7.75 9.14 1.60
N LEU A 235 9.08 9.07 1.47
CA LEU A 235 9.82 7.82 1.62
C LEU A 235 9.60 7.22 3.02
N LEU A 236 9.66 8.05 4.06
CA LEU A 236 9.35 7.62 5.43
C LEU A 236 7.91 7.10 5.55
N ILE A 237 6.95 7.82 4.98
CA ILE A 237 5.54 7.37 4.94
C ILE A 237 5.42 6.01 4.25
N TRP A 238 6.05 5.83 3.09
CA TRP A 238 6.01 4.57 2.35
C TRP A 238 6.62 3.41 3.15
N VAL A 239 7.75 3.65 3.84
CA VAL A 239 8.37 2.67 4.73
C VAL A 239 7.42 2.26 5.85
N VAL A 240 6.70 3.22 6.46
CA VAL A 240 5.72 2.93 7.52
C VAL A 240 4.62 2.00 7.00
N PHE A 241 4.01 2.31 5.85
CA PHE A 241 2.96 1.46 5.28
C PHE A 241 3.46 0.07 4.87
N VAL A 242 4.66 -0.03 4.27
CA VAL A 242 5.26 -1.34 3.96
C VAL A 242 5.53 -2.13 5.24
N THR A 243 5.96 -1.45 6.31
CA THR A 243 6.13 -2.08 7.63
C THR A 243 4.81 -2.61 8.16
N VAL A 244 3.72 -1.85 8.06
CA VAL A 244 2.38 -2.31 8.48
C VAL A 244 1.97 -3.57 7.72
N ASP A 245 2.20 -3.65 6.40
CA ASP A 245 1.91 -4.87 5.62
C ASP A 245 2.70 -6.08 6.13
N VAL A 246 4.00 -5.90 6.37
CA VAL A 246 4.87 -6.96 6.90
C VAL A 246 4.42 -7.38 8.30
N LEU A 247 4.04 -6.44 9.16
CA LEU A 247 3.53 -6.71 10.50
C LEU A 247 2.19 -7.46 10.45
N SER A 248 1.26 -7.08 9.57
CA SER A 248 0.00 -7.79 9.37
C SER A 248 0.21 -9.24 8.94
N TYR A 249 1.17 -9.48 8.04
CA TYR A 249 1.56 -10.85 7.65
C TYR A 249 2.14 -11.63 8.84
N TRP A 250 3.11 -11.06 9.56
CA TRP A 250 3.70 -11.69 10.74
C TRP A 250 2.67 -11.98 11.82
N PHE A 251 1.69 -11.09 12.02
CA PHE A 251 0.59 -11.31 12.94
C PHE A 251 -0.20 -12.58 12.58
N VAL A 252 -0.57 -12.77 11.31
CA VAL A 252 -1.26 -13.99 10.85
C VAL A 252 -0.38 -15.22 11.06
N VAL A 253 0.91 -15.14 10.75
CA VAL A 253 1.86 -16.25 10.94
C VAL A 253 1.97 -16.64 12.42
N VAL A 254 2.15 -15.68 13.32
CA VAL A 254 2.28 -15.93 14.76
C VAL A 254 1.01 -16.57 15.31
N ILE A 255 -0.16 -16.03 14.96
CA ILE A 255 -1.45 -16.60 15.37
C ILE A 255 -1.60 -18.03 14.83
N THR A 256 -1.32 -18.26 13.54
CA THR A 256 -1.39 -19.60 12.93
C THR A 256 -0.49 -20.60 13.63
N THR A 257 0.74 -20.19 13.94
CA THR A 257 1.73 -21.02 14.65
C THR A 257 1.21 -21.37 16.04
N LYS A 258 0.74 -20.38 16.81
CA LYS A 258 0.21 -20.59 18.15
C LYS A 258 -1.05 -21.44 18.18
N LEU A 259 -1.91 -21.33 17.16
CA LEU A 259 -3.09 -22.17 17.01
C LEU A 259 -2.72 -23.62 16.65
N SER A 260 -1.64 -23.83 15.88
CA SER A 260 -1.16 -25.17 15.50
C SER A 260 -0.49 -25.94 16.65
N GLU A 261 0.07 -25.21 17.63
CA GLU A 261 0.71 -25.76 18.83
C GLU A 261 -0.28 -26.19 19.92
N LEU A 262 -1.59 -25.91 19.77
CA LEU A 262 -2.60 -26.26 20.77
C LEU A 262 -2.78 -27.79 20.85
N GLU A 263 -2.40 -28.36 21.99
CA GLU A 263 -2.56 -29.79 22.28
C GLU A 263 -4.04 -30.19 22.42
N PRO A 264 -4.43 -31.42 21.98
CA PRO A 264 -5.76 -31.94 22.22
C PRO A 264 -5.99 -32.22 23.69
N PHE A 265 -7.17 -31.82 24.19
CA PHE A 265 -7.61 -32.16 25.53
C PHE A 265 -8.16 -33.59 25.56
N ASN A 266 -7.45 -34.50 26.23
CA ASN A 266 -7.86 -35.89 26.38
C ASN A 266 -8.58 -36.07 27.72
N VAL A 267 -9.87 -36.44 27.67
CA VAL A 267 -10.65 -36.79 28.85
C VAL A 267 -10.70 -38.30 28.94
N HIS A 268 -9.94 -38.87 29.87
CA HIS A 268 -9.97 -40.30 30.17
C HIS A 268 -11.11 -40.58 31.17
N LEU A 269 -12.13 -41.30 30.71
CA LEU A 269 -13.28 -41.71 31.54
C LEU A 269 -13.35 -43.23 31.53
N LEU A 270 -12.64 -43.84 32.48
CA LEU A 270 -12.70 -45.27 32.73
C LEU A 270 -13.74 -45.53 33.81
N ALA A 271 -14.80 -46.24 33.44
CA ALA A 271 -15.86 -46.64 34.36
C ALA A 271 -15.58 -48.06 34.87
N ASN A 272 -15.07 -48.16 36.09
CA ASN A 272 -14.81 -49.44 36.75
C ASN A 272 -15.87 -49.70 37.81
N PHE A 273 -16.78 -50.65 37.54
CA PHE A 273 -17.79 -51.06 38.51
C PHE A 273 -17.57 -52.50 38.94
N LYS A 274 -17.53 -52.71 40.26
CA LYS A 274 -17.38 -54.02 40.88
C LYS A 274 -18.77 -54.57 41.18
N ASN A 275 -19.20 -55.57 40.42
CA ASN A 275 -20.44 -56.27 40.70
C ASN A 275 -20.20 -57.27 41.83
N ILE A 276 -20.90 -57.11 42.94
CA ILE A 276 -20.89 -58.04 44.08
C ILE A 276 -22.22 -58.78 44.05
N VAL A 277 -22.20 -60.04 43.63
CA VAL A 277 -23.38 -60.91 43.72
C VAL A 277 -23.36 -61.59 45.09
N THR A 278 -24.24 -61.13 45.99
CA THR A 278 -24.49 -61.74 47.30
C THR A 278 -25.74 -62.60 47.21
N LEU A 279 -25.60 -63.93 47.33
CA LEU A 279 -26.71 -64.87 47.32
C LEU A 279 -26.76 -65.55 48.70
N MET A 280 -27.87 -65.36 49.42
CA MET A 280 -28.07 -65.87 50.79
C MET A 280 -26.85 -65.65 51.74
N GLY A 281 -26.33 -64.42 51.79
CA GLY A 281 -25.30 -64.04 52.76
C GLY A 281 -23.86 -64.44 52.41
N GLN A 282 -23.61 -65.12 51.29
CA GLN A 282 -22.24 -65.46 50.83
C GLN A 282 -21.92 -64.77 49.49
N GLN A 283 -20.75 -64.12 49.40
CA GLN A 283 -20.28 -63.47 48.18
C GLN A 283 -19.72 -64.52 47.21
N ILE A 284 -20.34 -64.67 46.03
CA ILE A 284 -20.03 -65.77 45.10
C ILE A 284 -19.10 -65.33 43.96
N GLN A 285 -19.20 -64.09 43.45
CA GLN A 285 -18.28 -63.66 42.39
C GLN A 285 -18.16 -62.14 42.30
N ASN A 286 -16.91 -61.66 42.21
CA ASN A 286 -16.57 -60.26 41.93
C ASN A 286 -16.13 -60.16 40.46
N ASN A 287 -17.07 -59.87 39.55
CA ASN A 287 -16.68 -59.50 38.18
C ASN A 287 -16.57 -57.97 38.11
N VAL A 288 -15.37 -57.49 37.77
CA VAL A 288 -15.11 -56.09 37.43
C VAL A 288 -15.33 -55.95 35.93
N GLN A 289 -16.32 -55.17 35.53
CA GLN A 289 -16.54 -54.81 34.13
C GLN A 289 -16.00 -53.38 33.94
N GLU A 290 -15.03 -53.24 33.05
CA GLU A 290 -14.40 -51.97 32.70
C GLU A 290 -14.92 -51.54 31.32
N GLU A 291 -15.52 -50.36 31.25
CA GLU A 291 -15.98 -49.75 29.99
C GLU A 291 -15.24 -48.43 29.77
N ASP A 292 -14.72 -48.23 28.55
CA ASP A 292 -13.94 -47.04 28.18
C ASP A 292 -14.82 -45.99 27.48
N PHE A 293 -15.10 -44.90 28.19
CA PHE A 293 -15.84 -43.74 27.69
C PHE A 293 -14.92 -42.57 27.30
N SER A 294 -13.61 -42.80 27.17
CA SER A 294 -12.64 -41.76 26.87
C SER A 294 -12.92 -41.05 25.54
N PHE A 295 -12.64 -39.74 25.51
CA PHE A 295 -12.75 -38.93 24.30
C PHE A 295 -11.70 -37.82 24.28
N SER A 296 -11.27 -37.44 23.08
CA SER A 296 -10.34 -36.34 22.83
C SER A 296 -11.03 -35.19 22.11
N VAL A 297 -10.84 -33.96 22.58
CA VAL A 297 -11.33 -32.75 21.92
C VAL A 297 -10.13 -31.85 21.61
N THR A 298 -9.85 -31.61 20.34
CA THR A 298 -8.85 -30.61 19.92
C THR A 298 -9.37 -29.20 20.26
N LEU A 299 -8.50 -28.25 20.58
CA LEU A 299 -8.92 -26.85 20.83
C LEU A 299 -9.05 -26.04 19.53
N PHE A 300 -8.31 -26.42 18.49
CA PHE A 300 -8.37 -25.83 17.16
C PHE A 300 -8.26 -26.90 16.07
N GLU A 301 -9.07 -26.81 15.01
CA GLU A 301 -8.97 -27.73 13.88
C GLU A 301 -7.89 -27.32 12.88
N ARG A 302 -7.03 -28.28 12.51
CA ARG A 302 -5.94 -28.05 11.56
C ARG A 302 -6.42 -27.62 10.19
N GLU A 303 -7.56 -28.14 9.74
CA GLU A 303 -8.17 -27.80 8.45
C GLU A 303 -8.63 -26.34 8.37
N CYS A 304 -8.85 -25.70 9.52
CA CYS A 304 -9.25 -24.30 9.60
C CYS A 304 -8.06 -23.34 9.71
N LEU A 305 -6.80 -23.80 9.66
CA LEU A 305 -5.64 -22.91 9.80
C LEU A 305 -5.50 -21.96 8.59
N PRO A 306 -5.27 -20.66 8.82
CA PRO A 306 -5.15 -19.69 7.74
C PRO A 306 -3.77 -19.76 7.08
N THR A 307 -3.70 -19.69 5.75
CA THR A 307 -2.46 -19.59 4.97
C THR A 307 -2.19 -18.15 4.50
N PRO A 308 -1.32 -17.38 5.17
CA PRO A 308 -1.10 -15.99 4.84
C PRO A 308 -0.37 -15.81 3.49
N GLU A 309 -0.74 -14.78 2.74
CA GLU A 309 -0.05 -14.38 1.51
C GLU A 309 0.63 -13.01 1.70
N LEU A 310 1.89 -12.90 1.25
CA LEU A 310 2.64 -11.64 1.27
C LEU A 310 2.96 -11.18 -0.15
N LEU A 311 2.17 -10.24 -0.66
CA LEU A 311 2.37 -9.63 -1.98
C LEU A 311 3.23 -8.35 -1.89
N LEU A 312 4.46 -8.48 -1.38
CA LEU A 312 5.36 -7.33 -1.21
C LEU A 312 5.88 -6.80 -2.57
N HIS A 313 6.17 -7.71 -3.51
CA HIS A 313 6.79 -7.38 -4.80
C HIS A 313 5.93 -6.43 -5.65
N THR A 314 4.61 -6.57 -5.58
CA THR A 314 3.65 -5.73 -6.30
C THR A 314 3.63 -4.27 -5.83
N SER A 315 4.06 -4.00 -4.60
CA SER A 315 4.22 -2.63 -4.08
C SER A 315 5.64 -2.10 -4.30
N VAL A 316 6.65 -2.92 -4.00
CA VAL A 316 8.04 -2.46 -3.93
C VAL A 316 8.60 -2.13 -5.31
N VAL A 317 8.28 -2.92 -6.34
CA VAL A 317 8.83 -2.69 -7.69
C VAL A 317 8.37 -1.34 -8.28
N PRO A 318 7.07 -1.01 -8.32
CA PRO A 318 6.66 0.31 -8.82
C PRO A 318 7.19 1.48 -7.98
N LEU A 319 7.29 1.31 -6.65
CA LEU A 319 7.87 2.34 -5.77
C LEU A 319 9.35 2.57 -6.05
N ALA A 320 10.12 1.51 -6.29
CA ALA A 320 11.52 1.62 -6.67
C ALA A 320 11.69 2.40 -7.98
N VAL A 321 10.81 2.16 -8.96
CA VAL A 321 10.76 2.92 -10.22
C VAL A 321 10.45 4.40 -9.96
N ILE A 322 9.43 4.70 -9.16
CA ILE A 322 9.08 6.09 -8.81
C ILE A 322 10.24 6.78 -8.09
N LEU A 323 10.89 6.08 -7.13
CA LEU A 323 12.03 6.60 -6.39
C LEU A 323 13.22 6.89 -7.31
N ALA A 324 13.53 5.99 -8.25
CA ALA A 324 14.57 6.21 -9.24
C ALA A 324 14.30 7.47 -10.09
N ILE A 325 13.06 7.66 -10.54
CA ILE A 325 12.66 8.87 -11.27
C ILE A 325 12.83 10.12 -10.39
N LEU A 326 12.40 10.08 -9.12
CA LEU A 326 12.54 11.20 -8.19
C LEU A 326 14.01 11.57 -7.94
N VAL A 327 14.90 10.58 -7.84
CA VAL A 327 16.35 10.81 -7.74
C VAL A 327 16.88 11.52 -8.97
N ILE A 328 16.51 11.07 -10.18
CA ILE A 328 16.88 11.76 -11.43
C ILE A 328 16.36 13.20 -11.42
N MET A 329 15.11 13.41 -10.99
CA MET A 329 14.54 14.76 -10.87
C MET A 329 15.34 15.66 -9.92
N VAL A 330 15.80 15.14 -8.77
CA VAL A 330 16.64 15.89 -7.83
C VAL A 330 17.93 16.34 -8.51
N LEU A 331 18.57 15.49 -9.32
CA LEU A 331 19.81 15.82 -10.01
C LEU A 331 19.63 16.94 -11.03
N VAL A 332 18.52 16.92 -11.79
CA VAL A 332 18.30 17.89 -12.87
C VAL A 332 17.55 19.15 -12.45
N VAL A 333 16.90 19.19 -11.28
CA VAL A 333 15.95 20.25 -10.86
C VAL A 333 16.52 21.66 -11.00
N SER A 334 17.80 21.85 -10.68
CA SER A 334 18.47 23.15 -10.71
C SER A 334 18.62 23.67 -12.14
N LYS A 335 18.72 22.76 -13.12
CA LYS A 335 18.92 23.06 -14.55
C LYS A 335 17.62 23.07 -15.35
N VAL A 336 16.51 22.49 -14.85
CA VAL A 336 15.22 22.44 -15.56
C VAL A 336 14.76 23.83 -16.06
N ALA A 337 14.91 24.87 -15.24
CA ALA A 337 14.53 26.23 -15.63
C ALA A 337 15.40 26.78 -16.77
N GLN A 338 16.69 26.44 -16.80
CA GLN A 338 17.63 26.83 -17.85
C GLN A 338 17.36 26.04 -19.13
N LEU A 339 17.16 24.72 -19.01
CA LEU A 339 16.82 23.84 -20.13
C LEU A 339 15.55 24.33 -20.86
N ARG A 340 14.52 24.75 -20.14
CA ARG A 340 13.30 25.31 -20.76
C ARG A 340 13.57 26.57 -21.58
N LEU A 341 14.47 27.43 -21.12
CA LEU A 341 14.84 28.65 -21.84
C LEU A 341 15.68 28.30 -23.07
N LEU A 342 16.66 27.41 -22.95
CA LEU A 342 17.48 26.93 -24.07
C LEU A 342 16.64 26.30 -25.17
N VAL A 343 15.64 25.48 -24.81
CA VAL A 343 14.69 24.93 -25.77
C VAL A 343 13.95 26.06 -26.50
N CYS A 344 13.42 27.06 -25.78
CA CYS A 344 12.76 28.19 -26.42
C CYS A 344 13.71 28.98 -27.34
N GLU A 345 14.95 29.21 -26.93
CA GLU A 345 15.97 29.91 -27.72
C GLU A 345 16.35 29.16 -29.00
N GLN A 346 16.38 27.82 -28.97
CA GLN A 346 16.63 27.00 -30.14
C GLN A 346 15.46 27.05 -31.14
N PHE A 347 14.22 26.98 -30.64
CA PHE A 347 13.04 26.96 -31.50
C PHE A 347 12.59 28.35 -31.97
N PHE A 348 12.91 29.42 -31.24
CA PHE A 348 12.47 30.80 -31.53
C PHE A 348 13.66 31.80 -31.54
N PRO A 349 14.53 31.76 -32.57
CA PRO A 349 15.76 32.56 -32.60
C PRO A 349 15.51 34.07 -32.64
N ILE A 350 14.54 34.55 -33.41
CA ILE A 350 14.20 35.99 -33.51
C ILE A 350 13.81 36.56 -32.14
N ALA A 351 12.97 35.83 -31.40
CA ALA A 351 12.58 36.23 -30.05
C ALA A 351 13.78 36.16 -29.08
N ALA A 352 14.68 35.19 -29.26
CA ALA A 352 15.89 35.06 -28.45
C ALA A 352 16.86 36.24 -28.65
N GLU A 353 17.08 36.65 -29.90
CA GLU A 353 17.95 37.80 -30.25
C GLU A 353 17.45 39.10 -29.61
N ALA A 354 16.16 39.42 -29.78
CA ALA A 354 15.55 40.59 -29.16
C ALA A 354 15.68 40.59 -27.62
N ARG A 355 15.63 39.41 -26.99
CA ARG A 355 15.81 39.25 -25.54
C ARG A 355 17.26 39.45 -25.12
N VAL A 356 18.22 39.00 -25.92
CA VAL A 356 19.66 39.23 -25.68
C VAL A 356 19.98 40.72 -25.76
N GLU A 357 19.50 41.41 -26.80
CA GLU A 357 19.64 42.86 -26.96
C GLU A 357 19.06 43.62 -25.76
N TYR A 358 17.84 43.26 -25.35
CA TYR A 358 17.20 43.84 -24.18
C TYR A 358 18.01 43.62 -22.90
N LEU A 359 18.53 42.40 -22.69
CA LEU A 359 19.34 42.07 -21.52
C LEU A 359 20.64 42.90 -21.49
N HIS A 360 21.32 42.98 -22.62
CA HIS A 360 22.56 43.75 -22.79
C HIS A 360 22.31 45.24 -22.48
N ALA A 361 21.30 45.85 -23.12
CA ALA A 361 20.93 47.24 -22.87
C ALA A 361 20.55 47.50 -21.40
N ARG A 362 19.88 46.54 -20.75
CA ARG A 362 19.52 46.65 -19.33
C ARG A 362 20.75 46.65 -18.43
N ILE A 363 21.77 45.85 -18.74
CA ILE A 363 23.00 45.81 -17.94
C ILE A 363 23.79 47.11 -18.11
N LEU A 364 23.98 47.57 -19.36
CA LEU A 364 24.63 48.86 -19.63
C LEU A 364 23.92 50.02 -18.92
N LYS A 365 22.59 50.10 -19.01
CA LYS A 365 21.81 51.14 -18.33
C LYS A 365 21.97 51.11 -16.80
N LYS A 366 22.19 49.93 -16.20
CA LYS A 366 22.47 49.83 -14.76
C LYS A 366 23.87 50.28 -14.40
N ARG A 367 24.86 50.02 -15.27
CA ARG A 367 26.23 50.51 -15.08
C ARG A 367 26.32 52.03 -15.18
N LEU A 368 25.60 52.63 -16.13
CA LEU A 368 25.56 54.09 -16.31
C LEU A 368 24.83 54.86 -15.19
N LYS A 369 24.05 54.15 -14.36
CA LYS A 369 23.32 54.73 -13.22
C LYS A 369 24.06 54.56 -11.88
N LYS A 370 25.07 53.70 -11.85
CA LYS A 370 26.04 53.64 -10.76
C LYS A 370 27.13 54.65 -11.07
#